data_AF-A0A223ZEJ7-F1
#
_entry.id   AF-A0A223ZEJ7-F1
#
_cell.length_a   1.000
_cell.length_b   1.000
_cell.length_c   1.000
_cell.angle_alpha   90.00
_cell.angle_beta   90.00
_cell.angle_gamma   90.00
#
_symmetry.space_group_name_H-M   'P 1'
#
loop_
_entity.id
_entity.type
_entity.pdbx_description
1 polymer ?
#
loop_
_entity_poly.entity_id
_entity_poly.type
_entity_poly.pdbx_seq_one_letter_code
_entity_poly.pdbx_strand_id
1 'polypeptide(L)' 'MADIDIKKMKTRKCRCLDCGNEFKGVGRRVICPSCQSDNVECEG' A
#
# COMPACT_ATOMS: atom_id res chain seq x y z
N MET A 1 7.44 27.21 -12.91
CA MET A 1 6.77 25.91 -13.11
C MET A 1 6.95 25.16 -11.80
N ALA A 2 5.87 24.73 -11.14
CA ALA A 2 6.01 24.11 -9.83
C ALA A 2 6.62 22.72 -9.99
N ASP A 3 7.87 22.57 -9.58
CA ASP A 3 8.60 21.31 -9.51
C ASP A 3 7.99 20.46 -8.39
N ILE A 4 6.89 19.78 -8.69
CA ILE A 4 6.29 18.84 -7.75
C ILE A 4 7.25 17.65 -7.71
N ASP A 5 8.10 17.63 -6.70
CA ASP A 5 9.05 16.57 -6.42
C ASP A 5 8.26 15.31 -5.99
N ILE A 6 7.68 14.59 -6.97
CA ILE A 6 6.90 13.35 -6.80
C ILE A 6 7.78 12.20 -6.22
N LYS A 7 9.09 12.44 -6.05
CA LYS A 7 10.11 11.45 -5.61
C LYS A 7 9.91 10.88 -4.20
N LYS A 8 8.95 11.34 -3.39
CA LYS A 8 8.78 10.87 -2.00
C LYS A 8 7.37 10.45 -1.59
N MET A 9 6.51 10.03 -2.51
CA MET A 9 5.41 9.15 -2.09
C MET A 9 6.02 7.81 -1.66
N LYS A 10 6.23 7.65 -0.34
CA LYS A 10 6.65 6.39 0.30
C LYS A 10 5.52 5.36 0.18
N THR A 11 5.29 4.87 -1.02
CA THR A 11 4.45 3.70 -1.26
C THR A 11 5.10 2.51 -0.57
N ARG A 12 4.41 1.91 0.40
CA ARG A 12 4.84 0.68 1.06
C ARG A 12 4.33 -0.51 0.25
N LYS A 13 5.14 -1.55 0.10
CA LYS A 13 4.65 -2.78 -0.51
C LYS A 13 3.85 -3.51 0.56
N CYS A 14 2.59 -3.78 0.27
CA CYS A 14 1.68 -4.45 1.16
C CYS A 14 1.20 -5.76 0.55
N ARG A 15 1.15 -6.81 1.35
CA ARG A 15 0.67 -8.13 0.96
C ARG A 15 -0.50 -8.52 1.85
N CYS A 16 -1.61 -8.89 1.24
CA CYS A 16 -2.73 -9.47 1.98
C CYS A 16 -2.42 -10.90 2.37
N LEU A 17 -2.61 -11.21 3.66
CA LEU A 17 -2.36 -12.56 4.19
C LEU A 17 -3.56 -13.50 4.00
N ASP A 18 -4.76 -12.98 3.72
CA ASP A 18 -5.95 -13.80 3.47
C ASP A 18 -6.04 -14.28 2.02
N CYS A 19 -5.93 -13.36 1.05
CA CYS A 19 -6.06 -13.69 -0.38
C CYS A 19 -4.70 -13.79 -1.09
N GLY A 20 -3.60 -13.40 -0.43
CA GLY A 20 -2.26 -13.42 -1.01
C GLY A 20 -1.94 -12.25 -1.94
N ASN A 21 -2.86 -11.29 -2.14
CA ASN A 21 -2.66 -10.22 -3.11
C ASN A 21 -1.58 -9.21 -2.68
N GLU A 22 -0.70 -8.83 -3.59
CA GLU A 22 0.39 -7.86 -3.38
C GLU A 22 0.08 -6.53 -4.06
N PHE A 23 0.07 -5.45 -3.29
CA PHE A 23 -0.30 -4.12 -3.77
C PHE A 23 0.49 -3.03 -3.04
N LYS A 24 0.54 -1.84 -3.62
CA LYS A 24 1.27 -0.72 -2.99
C LYS A 24 0.31 0.11 -2.14
N GLY A 25 0.47 0.02 -0.83
CA GLY A 25 -0.30 0.81 0.13
C GLY A 25 0.30 2.20 0.35
N VAL A 26 -0.56 3.21 0.41
CA VAL A 26 -0.19 4.58 0.80
C VAL A 26 -0.97 4.93 2.05
N GLY A 27 -0.26 5.31 3.13
CA GLY A 27 -0.87 5.77 4.38
C GLY A 27 -0.74 4.78 5.54
N ARG A 28 -1.56 4.99 6.58
CA ARG A 28 -1.52 4.25 7.86
C ARG A 28 -2.45 3.03 7.90
N ARG A 29 -3.50 3.02 7.08
CA ARG A 29 -4.55 2.01 7.11
C ARG A 29 -4.70 1.47 5.70
N VAL A 30 -4.16 0.28 5.50
CA VAL A 30 -4.14 -0.39 4.20
C VAL A 30 -5.10 -1.56 4.31
N ILE A 31 -5.98 -1.69 3.33
CA ILE A 31 -6.98 -2.75 3.26
C ILE A 31 -6.80 -3.41 1.92
N CYS A 32 -6.92 -4.73 1.84
CA CYS A 32 -6.77 -5.43 0.58
C CYS A 32 -7.85 -4.99 -0.41
N PRO A 33 -7.49 -4.51 -1.62
CA PRO A 33 -8.49 -4.13 -2.61
C PRO A 33 -9.24 -5.33 -3.22
N SER A 34 -8.72 -6.55 -3.07
CA SER A 34 -9.34 -7.76 -3.64
C SER A 34 -10.37 -8.39 -2.71
N CYS A 35 -10.03 -8.56 -1.43
CA CYS A 35 -10.92 -9.22 -0.46
C CYS A 35 -11.47 -8.27 0.61
N GLN A 36 -11.04 -7.01 0.63
CA GLN A 36 -11.38 -6.01 1.66
C GLN A 36 -10.96 -6.40 3.09
N SER A 37 -10.09 -7.40 3.23
CA SER A 37 -9.46 -7.74 4.52
C SER A 37 -8.53 -6.63 4.99
N ASP A 38 -8.55 -6.35 6.29
CA ASP A 38 -7.56 -5.52 6.98
C ASP A 38 -6.27 -6.28 7.35
N ASN A 39 -6.28 -7.61 7.19
CA ASN A 39 -5.13 -8.49 7.42
C ASN A 39 -4.11 -8.39 6.27
N VAL A 40 -3.37 -7.29 6.27
CA VAL A 40 -2.34 -6.99 5.28
C VAL A 40 -1.02 -6.62 5.96
N GLU A 41 0.08 -7.17 5.46
CA GLU A 41 1.44 -6.91 5.93
C GLU A 41 2.11 -5.88 5.01
N CYS A 42 2.46 -4.71 5.54
CA CYS A 42 3.08 -3.63 4.78
C CYS A 42 4.55 -3.44 5.15
N GLU A 43 5.45 -3.85 4.26
CA GLU A 43 6.88 -3.54 4.34
C GLU A 43 7.18 -2.18 3.69
N GLY A 44 8.03 -1.38 4.33
CA GLY A 44 8.34 -0.01 3.89
C GLY A 44 9.72 0.45 4.26
#